data_AF-A0A954BBL2-F1
#
_entry.id   AF-A0A954BBL2-F1
#
_cell.length_a   1.000
_cell.length_b   1.000
_cell.length_c   1.000
_cell.angle_alpha   90.00
_cell.angle_beta   90.00
_cell.angle_gamma   90.00
#
_symmetry.space_group_name_H-M   'P 1'
#
loop_
_entity.id
_entity.type
_entity.pdbx_description
1 polymer ?
#
loop_
_entity_poly.entity_id
_entity_poly.type
_entity_poly.pdbx_seq_one_letter_code
_entity_poly.pdbx_strand_id
1 'polypeptide(L)'
;YPRWMYDGAVICGVPVEASRGFLRGWYGQNGVSLGNPRLGFVCVSEDMTGQFGLCGYFREYDHELSEDERLRFAPDERPPPFDPAKQPEPPPGEWTAERFAKANRNYAVEYIRNGVRELVHVLGQARALELCHLAARLTGLQHFRRMADAVGGADGGPVEAAEFLAAMFAGMGDETRMEHSDDEAILHQTGLRIARGLEGAERENLLSSWIEIWRGAIHSQRAFMTVDCDRDGEGLIWRIAPATG
;
A
#
# COMPACT_ATOMS: atom_id res chain seq x y z
N TYR A 1 1.35 -8.02 -10.58
CA TYR A 1 1.33 -7.15 -9.38
C TYR A 1 -0.05 -6.58 -9.32
N PRO A 2 -0.52 -6.15 -8.14
CA PRO A 2 -1.76 -5.45 -8.09
C PRO A 2 -1.59 -4.07 -8.74
N ARG A 3 -2.19 -3.87 -9.92
CA ARG A 3 -2.09 -2.60 -10.65
C ARG A 3 -2.51 -1.40 -9.80
N TRP A 4 -3.42 -1.59 -8.85
CA TRP A 4 -3.87 -0.56 -7.91
C TRP A 4 -2.72 0.04 -7.07
N MET A 5 -1.58 -0.63 -6.92
CA MET A 5 -0.41 -0.08 -6.23
C MET A 5 0.24 1.08 -6.99
N TYR A 6 0.04 1.15 -8.30
CA TYR A 6 0.58 2.19 -9.17
C TYR A 6 -0.54 3.13 -9.61
N ASP A 7 -1.14 3.83 -8.64
CA ASP A 7 -2.26 4.75 -8.88
C ASP A 7 -1.83 5.96 -9.73
N GLY A 8 -2.71 6.38 -10.64
CA GLY A 8 -2.49 7.54 -11.50
C GLY A 8 -1.20 7.47 -12.33
N ALA A 9 -0.41 8.54 -12.29
CA ALA A 9 0.79 8.69 -13.11
C ALA A 9 2.00 7.88 -12.62
N VAL A 10 1.93 7.25 -11.43
CA VAL A 10 3.02 6.45 -10.86
C VAL A 10 3.45 5.36 -11.83
N ILE A 11 2.48 4.73 -12.52
CA ILE A 11 2.72 3.63 -13.46
C ILE A 11 3.72 4.00 -14.57
N CYS A 12 3.76 5.26 -15.00
CA CYS A 12 4.63 5.72 -16.07
C CYS A 12 6.12 5.71 -15.70
N GLY A 13 6.44 5.71 -14.40
CA GLY A 13 7.82 5.68 -13.91
C GLY A 13 8.31 4.30 -13.48
N VAL A 14 7.46 3.26 -13.56
CA VAL A 14 7.79 1.92 -13.09
C VAL A 14 8.45 1.12 -14.22
N PRO A 15 9.66 0.57 -14.01
CA PRO A 15 10.33 -0.23 -15.03
C PRO A 15 9.62 -1.57 -15.25
N VAL A 16 9.71 -2.10 -16.48
CA VAL A 16 9.09 -3.39 -16.85
C VAL A 16 9.63 -4.55 -16.01
N GLU A 17 10.87 -4.44 -15.54
CA GLU A 17 11.53 -5.41 -14.66
C GLU A 17 10.79 -5.58 -13.32
N ALA A 18 10.21 -4.51 -12.78
CA ALA A 18 9.42 -4.58 -11.55
C ALA A 18 8.16 -5.43 -11.76
N SER A 19 7.48 -5.24 -12.90
CA SER A 19 6.35 -6.06 -13.33
C SER A 19 6.76 -7.54 -13.45
N ARG A 20 7.80 -7.81 -14.25
CA ARG A 20 8.22 -9.17 -14.58
C ARG A 20 8.81 -9.92 -13.40
N GLY A 21 9.55 -9.25 -12.53
CA GLY A 21 10.02 -9.81 -11.26
C GLY A 21 8.86 -10.31 -10.41
N PHE A 22 7.80 -9.50 -10.28
CA PHE A 22 6.59 -9.91 -9.59
C PHE A 22 5.88 -11.09 -10.28
N LEU A 23 5.77 -11.09 -11.61
CA LEU A 23 5.15 -12.20 -12.34
C LEU A 23 5.91 -13.53 -12.11
N ARG A 24 7.24 -13.49 -12.08
CA ARG A 24 8.06 -14.68 -11.78
C ARG A 24 7.87 -15.13 -10.33
N GLY A 25 8.06 -14.22 -9.38
CA GLY A 25 8.02 -14.54 -7.95
C GLY A 25 6.63 -14.93 -7.42
N TRP A 26 5.56 -14.45 -8.06
CA TRP A 26 4.19 -14.77 -7.65
C TRP A 26 3.48 -15.70 -8.63
N TYR A 27 3.16 -15.24 -9.84
CA TYR A 27 2.36 -16.02 -10.79
C TYR A 27 3.06 -17.31 -11.21
N GLY A 28 4.35 -17.25 -11.54
CA GLY A 28 5.15 -18.44 -11.85
C GLY A 28 5.25 -19.42 -10.67
N GLN A 29 5.22 -18.91 -9.43
CA GLN A 29 5.36 -19.75 -8.25
C GLN A 29 4.05 -20.42 -7.78
N ASN A 30 2.89 -20.04 -8.32
CA ASN A 30 1.59 -20.58 -7.87
C ASN A 30 1.51 -22.10 -7.99
N GLY A 31 2.01 -22.70 -9.09
CA GLY A 31 2.01 -24.15 -9.26
C GLY A 31 2.74 -24.88 -8.14
N VAL A 32 3.95 -24.40 -7.79
CA VAL A 32 4.74 -24.97 -6.68
C VAL A 32 4.00 -24.81 -5.35
N SER A 33 3.49 -23.61 -5.05
CA SER A 33 2.78 -23.33 -3.80
C SER A 33 1.50 -24.16 -3.62
N LEU A 34 0.86 -24.53 -4.74
CA LEU A 34 -0.35 -25.37 -4.75
C LEU A 34 -0.03 -26.88 -4.86
N GLY A 35 1.23 -27.27 -4.93
CA GLY A 35 1.64 -28.66 -5.10
C GLY A 35 1.36 -29.23 -6.50
N ASN A 36 1.18 -28.39 -7.51
CA ASN A 36 1.05 -28.78 -8.91
C ASN A 36 2.21 -28.22 -9.76
N PRO A 37 3.32 -28.97 -9.93
CA PRO A 37 4.49 -28.51 -10.68
C PRO A 37 4.24 -28.36 -12.19
N ARG A 38 3.09 -28.81 -12.70
CA ARG A 38 2.70 -28.67 -14.12
C ARG A 38 1.92 -27.40 -14.40
N LEU A 39 1.59 -26.61 -13.37
CA LEU A 39 0.81 -25.39 -13.50
C LEU A 39 1.73 -24.18 -13.72
N GLY A 40 1.56 -23.52 -14.87
CA GLY A 40 2.27 -22.29 -15.22
C GLY A 40 1.31 -21.12 -15.50
N PHE A 41 1.87 -19.92 -15.62
CA PHE A 41 1.13 -18.71 -15.98
C PHE A 41 1.55 -18.18 -17.35
N VAL A 42 0.55 -17.89 -18.18
CA VAL A 42 0.73 -17.27 -19.49
C VAL A 42 0.30 -15.81 -19.40
N CYS A 43 1.26 -14.89 -19.49
CA CYS A 43 1.00 -13.46 -19.55
C CYS A 43 0.79 -13.03 -21.02
N VAL A 44 -0.40 -12.51 -21.32
CA VAL A 44 -0.79 -12.11 -22.68
C VAL A 44 -0.78 -10.59 -22.88
N SER A 45 -0.65 -9.82 -21.79
CA SER A 45 -0.54 -8.36 -21.83
C SER A 45 0.07 -7.84 -20.53
N GLU A 46 0.89 -6.79 -20.63
CA GLU A 46 1.59 -6.15 -19.51
C GLU A 46 1.23 -4.65 -19.46
N ASP A 47 1.08 -4.05 -18.26
CA ASP A 47 0.77 -2.60 -18.19
C ASP A 47 1.97 -1.75 -18.64
N MET A 48 3.19 -2.10 -18.21
CA MET A 48 4.41 -1.30 -18.41
C MET A 48 4.92 -1.28 -19.86
N THR A 49 4.33 -2.10 -20.74
CA THR A 49 4.67 -2.15 -22.18
C THR A 49 3.70 -1.33 -23.02
N GLY A 50 2.70 -0.68 -22.40
CA GLY A 50 1.66 0.06 -23.10
C GLY A 50 0.58 -0.82 -23.73
N GLN A 51 0.54 -2.12 -23.39
CA GLN A 51 -0.56 -2.99 -23.80
C GLN A 51 -1.83 -2.69 -22.98
N PHE A 52 -2.93 -3.39 -23.25
CA PHE A 52 -4.26 -3.10 -22.68
C PHE A 52 -4.38 -3.38 -21.15
N GLY A 53 -3.27 -3.74 -20.52
CA GLY A 53 -3.11 -3.90 -19.08
C GLY A 53 -2.60 -5.29 -18.69
N LEU A 54 -2.33 -5.53 -17.41
CA LEU A 54 -1.89 -6.85 -16.96
C LEU A 54 -3.00 -7.90 -17.18
N CYS A 55 -2.75 -8.85 -18.08
CA CYS A 55 -3.68 -9.93 -18.40
C CYS A 55 -2.92 -11.25 -18.60
N GLY A 56 -3.55 -12.36 -18.23
CA GLY A 56 -3.01 -13.69 -18.43
C GLY A 56 -3.94 -14.78 -17.91
N TYR A 57 -3.52 -16.02 -18.06
CA TYR A 57 -4.27 -17.19 -17.62
C TYR A 57 -3.33 -18.29 -17.13
N PHE A 58 -3.82 -19.12 -16.20
CA PHE A 58 -3.10 -20.31 -15.78
C PHE A 58 -3.32 -21.45 -16.76
N ARG A 59 -2.27 -22.22 -17.02
CA ARG A 59 -2.28 -23.39 -17.89
C ARG A 59 -1.60 -24.55 -17.19
N GLU A 60 -2.27 -25.69 -17.16
CA GLU A 60 -1.66 -26.95 -16.76
C GLU A 60 -1.08 -27.66 -17.99
N TYR A 61 0.16 -28.13 -17.86
CA TYR A 61 0.93 -28.79 -18.91
C TYR A 61 0.95 -30.30 -18.72
N ASP A 62 1.39 -31.03 -19.74
CA ASP A 62 1.51 -32.50 -19.73
C ASP A 62 2.80 -33.01 -19.05
N HIS A 63 3.69 -32.09 -18.68
CA HIS A 63 4.96 -32.34 -17.99
C HIS A 63 5.14 -31.37 -16.82
N GLU A 64 6.05 -31.71 -15.91
CA GLU A 64 6.47 -30.81 -14.83
C GLU A 64 7.31 -29.66 -15.39
N LEU A 65 7.01 -28.44 -14.95
CA LEU A 65 7.67 -27.24 -15.45
C LEU A 65 8.97 -26.97 -14.68
N SER A 66 10.05 -26.72 -15.42
CA SER A 66 11.24 -26.06 -14.86
C SER A 66 10.92 -24.63 -14.43
N GLU A 67 11.83 -23.99 -13.69
CA GLU A 67 11.64 -22.61 -13.20
C GLU A 67 11.33 -21.62 -14.33
N ASP A 68 12.05 -21.74 -15.46
CA ASP A 68 11.90 -20.85 -16.62
C ASP A 68 10.61 -21.11 -17.41
N GLU A 69 10.01 -22.30 -17.29
CA GLU A 69 8.78 -22.66 -18.00
C GLU A 69 7.50 -22.22 -17.26
N ARG A 70 7.61 -21.85 -15.98
CA ARG A 70 6.46 -21.44 -15.14
C ARG A 70 5.83 -20.12 -15.56
N LEU A 71 6.58 -19.26 -16.26
CA LEU A 71 6.08 -17.98 -16.76
C LEU A 71 6.38 -17.84 -18.25
N ARG A 72 5.33 -17.73 -19.06
CA ARG A 72 5.44 -17.50 -20.51
C ARG A 72 4.80 -16.16 -20.90
N PHE A 73 5.50 -15.36 -21.68
CA PHE A 73 4.93 -14.16 -22.31
C PHE A 73 4.44 -14.50 -23.72
N ALA A 74 3.17 -14.20 -24.01
CA ALA A 74 2.51 -14.55 -25.26
C ALA A 74 1.54 -13.43 -25.70
N PRO A 75 2.05 -12.27 -26.17
CA PRO A 75 1.24 -11.09 -26.48
C PRO A 75 0.26 -11.31 -27.65
N ASP A 76 0.53 -12.30 -28.49
CA ASP A 76 -0.30 -12.65 -29.65
C ASP A 76 -1.43 -13.63 -29.29
N GLU A 77 -1.42 -14.19 -28.08
CA GLU A 77 -2.49 -15.07 -27.61
C GLU A 77 -3.67 -14.26 -27.02
N ARG A 78 -4.79 -14.94 -26.81
CA ARG A 78 -5.94 -14.40 -26.07
C ARG A 78 -6.23 -15.30 -24.89
N PRO A 79 -6.61 -14.75 -23.72
CA PRO A 79 -7.08 -15.57 -22.62
C PRO A 79 -8.35 -16.33 -23.06
N PRO A 80 -8.66 -17.47 -22.40
CA PRO A 80 -9.94 -18.13 -22.58
C PRO A 80 -11.11 -17.15 -22.42
N PRO A 81 -12.20 -17.30 -23.19
CA PRO A 81 -13.35 -16.42 -23.07
C PRO A 81 -13.93 -16.48 -21.66
N PHE A 82 -14.33 -15.32 -21.13
CA PHE A 82 -14.99 -15.23 -19.84
C PHE A 82 -16.31 -16.02 -19.85
N ASP A 83 -16.50 -16.88 -18.86
CA ASP A 83 -17.70 -17.68 -18.68
C ASP A 83 -18.31 -17.36 -17.31
N PRO A 84 -19.40 -16.57 -17.24
CA PRO A 84 -20.00 -16.17 -15.97
C PRO A 84 -20.47 -17.37 -15.15
N ALA A 85 -20.83 -18.49 -15.78
CA ALA A 85 -21.31 -19.69 -15.08
C ALA A 85 -20.19 -20.47 -14.38
N LYS A 86 -18.91 -20.16 -14.65
CA LYS A 86 -17.74 -20.82 -14.05
C LYS A 86 -16.99 -19.94 -13.06
N GLN A 87 -17.49 -18.73 -12.79
CA GLN A 87 -16.81 -17.83 -11.86
C GLN A 87 -17.09 -18.24 -10.41
N PRO A 88 -16.09 -18.23 -9.53
CA PRO A 88 -16.33 -18.45 -8.11
C PRO A 88 -17.08 -17.25 -7.52
N GLU A 89 -18.08 -17.52 -6.70
CA GLU A 89 -18.74 -16.51 -5.88
C GLU A 89 -18.30 -16.63 -4.42
N PRO A 90 -18.11 -15.52 -3.69
CA PRO A 90 -17.90 -15.58 -2.26
C PRO A 90 -19.11 -16.26 -1.57
N PRO A 91 -18.89 -17.02 -0.49
CA PRO A 91 -19.99 -17.64 0.25
C PRO A 91 -21.07 -16.59 0.65
N PRO A 92 -22.36 -16.85 0.37
CA PRO A 92 -23.43 -15.92 0.72
C PRO A 92 -23.48 -15.61 2.22
N GLY A 93 -23.70 -14.34 2.56
CA GLY A 93 -23.85 -13.90 3.96
C GLY A 93 -22.54 -13.77 4.77
N GLU A 94 -21.42 -14.27 4.25
CA GLU A 94 -20.13 -14.15 4.92
C GLU A 94 -19.43 -12.81 4.67
N TRP A 95 -19.71 -12.17 3.53
CA TRP A 95 -19.00 -11.00 3.05
C TRP A 95 -19.86 -9.73 3.13
N THR A 96 -20.05 -9.22 4.34
CA THR A 96 -20.70 -7.91 4.54
C THR A 96 -19.82 -6.77 3.97
N ALA A 97 -20.44 -5.62 3.68
CA ALA A 97 -19.71 -4.43 3.22
C ALA A 97 -18.57 -4.04 4.19
N GLU A 98 -18.81 -4.16 5.50
CA GLU A 98 -17.79 -3.90 6.51
C GLU A 98 -16.62 -4.91 6.44
N ARG A 99 -16.92 -6.20 6.23
CA ARG A 99 -15.87 -7.22 6.06
C ARG A 99 -15.05 -6.96 4.79
N PHE A 100 -15.67 -6.55 3.69
CA PHE A 100 -14.97 -6.16 2.47
C PHE A 100 -14.05 -4.96 2.71
N ALA A 101 -14.53 -3.90 3.38
CA ALA A 101 -13.71 -2.75 3.70
C ALA A 101 -12.49 -3.13 4.57
N LYS A 102 -12.71 -3.96 5.61
CA LYS A 102 -11.63 -4.47 6.46
C LYS A 102 -10.63 -5.33 5.69
N ALA A 103 -11.11 -6.21 4.80
CA ALA A 103 -10.25 -7.05 3.97
C ALA A 103 -9.38 -6.20 3.02
N ASN A 104 -9.98 -5.21 2.35
CA ASN A 104 -9.25 -4.30 1.46
C ASN A 104 -8.17 -3.51 2.21
N ARG A 105 -8.51 -2.94 3.38
CA ARG A 105 -7.54 -2.24 4.24
C ARG A 105 -6.39 -3.16 4.66
N ASN A 106 -6.72 -4.34 5.21
CA ASN A 106 -5.69 -5.28 5.68
C ASN A 106 -4.79 -5.74 4.54
N TYR A 107 -5.36 -6.01 3.37
CA TYR A 107 -4.60 -6.39 2.18
C TYR A 107 -3.59 -5.30 1.78
N ALA A 108 -4.01 -4.03 1.72
CA ALA A 108 -3.12 -2.91 1.42
C ALA A 108 -2.01 -2.74 2.48
N VAL A 109 -2.37 -2.87 3.77
CA VAL A 109 -1.44 -2.78 4.89
C VAL A 109 -0.36 -3.88 4.83
N GLU A 110 -0.76 -5.12 4.57
CA GLU A 110 0.18 -6.24 4.45
C GLU A 110 1.14 -6.08 3.27
N TYR A 111 0.71 -5.45 2.17
CA TYR A 111 1.61 -5.13 1.06
C TYR A 111 2.74 -4.20 1.48
N ILE A 112 2.43 -3.12 2.21
CA ILE A 112 3.46 -2.17 2.67
C ILE A 112 4.36 -2.78 3.74
N ARG A 113 3.79 -3.54 4.70
CA ARG A 113 4.56 -4.24 5.73
C ARG A 113 5.62 -5.15 5.13
N ASN A 114 5.19 -6.06 4.26
CA ASN A 114 6.09 -6.99 3.60
C ASN A 114 7.06 -6.23 2.69
N GLY A 115 6.59 -5.23 1.93
CA GLY A 115 7.43 -4.42 1.06
C GLY A 115 8.59 -3.72 1.77
N VAL A 116 8.33 -3.07 2.91
CA VAL A 116 9.37 -2.42 3.71
C VAL A 116 10.34 -3.45 4.30
N ARG A 117 9.83 -4.57 4.84
CA ARG A 117 10.68 -5.65 5.37
C ARG A 117 11.62 -6.21 4.31
N GLU A 118 11.09 -6.58 3.15
CA GLU A 118 11.90 -7.15 2.06
C GLU A 118 12.88 -6.11 1.49
N LEU A 119 12.49 -4.82 1.41
CA LEU A 119 13.41 -3.78 0.96
C LEU A 119 14.60 -3.61 1.90
N VAL A 120 14.37 -3.66 3.23
CA VAL A 120 15.42 -3.65 4.25
C VAL A 120 16.32 -4.87 4.10
N HIS A 121 15.75 -6.06 3.84
CA HIS A 121 16.51 -7.28 3.64
C HIS A 121 17.44 -7.19 2.42
N VAL A 122 16.97 -6.62 1.31
CA VAL A 122 17.70 -6.55 0.04
C VAL A 122 18.74 -5.43 0.01
N LEU A 123 18.40 -4.24 0.52
CA LEU A 123 19.24 -3.04 0.39
C LEU A 123 19.99 -2.66 1.67
N GLY A 124 19.67 -3.31 2.80
CA GLY A 124 20.08 -2.87 4.12
C GLY A 124 19.23 -1.70 4.63
N GLN A 125 19.19 -1.56 5.96
CA GLN A 125 18.27 -0.66 6.66
C GLN A 125 18.39 0.81 6.23
N ALA A 126 19.61 1.36 6.20
CA ALA A 126 19.80 2.79 5.94
C ALA A 126 19.27 3.21 4.55
N ARG A 127 19.65 2.47 3.50
CA ARG A 127 19.22 2.78 2.12
C ARG A 127 17.73 2.50 1.91
N ALA A 128 17.21 1.44 2.52
CA ALA A 128 15.78 1.14 2.46
C ALA A 128 14.94 2.25 3.09
N LEU A 129 15.31 2.73 4.28
CA LEU A 129 14.59 3.81 4.96
C LEU A 129 14.67 5.14 4.22
N GLU A 130 15.83 5.49 3.64
CA GLU A 130 15.95 6.69 2.80
C GLU A 130 14.91 6.67 1.65
N LEU A 131 14.81 5.55 0.94
CA LEU A 131 13.86 5.37 -0.16
C LEU A 131 12.41 5.34 0.33
N CYS A 132 12.13 4.63 1.43
CA CYS A 132 10.79 4.54 2.00
C CYS A 132 10.30 5.89 2.51
N HIS A 133 11.13 6.67 3.19
CA HIS A 133 10.78 8.01 3.69
C HIS A 133 10.45 8.95 2.54
N LEU A 134 11.28 8.98 1.50
CA LEU A 134 11.04 9.79 0.31
C LEU A 134 9.73 9.37 -0.38
N ALA A 135 9.56 8.08 -0.66
CA ALA A 135 8.36 7.57 -1.32
C ALA A 135 7.10 7.87 -0.50
N ALA A 136 7.13 7.61 0.80
CA ALA A 136 6.04 7.89 1.73
C ALA A 136 5.66 9.38 1.72
N ARG A 137 6.64 10.28 1.87
CA ARG A 137 6.39 11.72 1.85
C ARG A 137 5.80 12.19 0.53
N LEU A 138 6.31 11.71 -0.60
CA LEU A 138 5.76 12.03 -1.93
C LEU A 138 4.34 11.48 -2.10
N THR A 139 4.04 10.28 -1.60
CA THR A 139 2.67 9.74 -1.60
C THR A 139 1.73 10.62 -0.80
N GLY A 140 2.12 11.05 0.40
CA GLY A 140 1.35 12.00 1.19
C GLY A 140 1.05 13.29 0.44
N LEU A 141 2.10 13.91 -0.12
CA LEU A 141 2.02 15.16 -0.89
C LEU A 141 1.08 15.03 -2.09
N GLN A 142 1.20 13.94 -2.85
CA GLN A 142 0.43 13.71 -4.07
C GLN A 142 -1.05 13.43 -3.80
N HIS A 143 -1.35 12.72 -2.71
CA HIS A 143 -2.69 12.16 -2.48
C HIS A 143 -3.51 12.89 -1.41
N PHE A 144 -2.97 13.91 -0.73
CA PHE A 144 -3.69 14.64 0.32
C PHE A 144 -5.09 15.05 -0.10
N ARG A 145 -5.25 15.77 -1.22
CA ARG A 145 -6.57 16.30 -1.62
C ARG A 145 -7.60 15.17 -1.76
N ARG A 146 -7.21 14.07 -2.40
CA ARG A 146 -8.06 12.87 -2.55
C ARG A 146 -8.41 12.24 -1.20
N MET A 147 -7.46 12.19 -0.25
CA MET A 147 -7.71 11.65 1.09
C MET A 147 -8.60 12.58 1.92
N ALA A 148 -8.36 13.90 1.86
CA ALA A 148 -9.16 14.90 2.55
C ALA A 148 -10.61 14.88 2.07
N ASP A 149 -10.85 14.86 0.75
CA ASP A 149 -12.18 14.78 0.17
C ASP A 149 -12.93 13.51 0.64
N ALA A 150 -12.23 12.38 0.79
CA ALA A 150 -12.81 11.12 1.21
C ALA A 150 -13.30 11.12 2.67
N VAL A 151 -12.74 11.98 3.53
CA VAL A 151 -13.11 12.11 4.95
C VAL A 151 -13.80 13.45 5.27
N GLY A 152 -14.05 14.28 4.26
CA GLY A 152 -14.60 15.64 4.44
C GLY A 152 -13.63 16.60 5.15
N GLY A 153 -12.32 16.35 5.07
CA GLY A 153 -11.29 17.18 5.69
C GLY A 153 -11.13 18.53 5.00
N ALA A 154 -10.91 19.58 5.80
CA ALA A 154 -10.67 20.93 5.32
C ALA A 154 -9.17 21.25 5.23
N ASP A 155 -8.82 22.13 4.29
CA ASP A 155 -7.50 22.76 4.21
C ASP A 155 -7.57 24.09 4.98
N GLY A 156 -6.80 24.22 6.05
CA GLY A 156 -6.95 25.29 7.03
C GLY A 156 -5.64 25.57 7.74
N GLY A 157 -5.55 25.12 8.99
CA GLY A 157 -4.37 25.21 9.84
C GLY A 157 -4.17 23.96 10.70
N PRO A 158 -3.45 24.08 11.82
CA PRO A 158 -3.09 22.94 12.66
C PRO A 158 -4.26 22.10 13.14
N VAL A 159 -5.38 22.74 13.50
CA VAL A 159 -6.59 22.06 13.99
C VAL A 159 -7.21 21.23 12.88
N GLU A 160 -7.47 21.79 11.71
CA GLU A 160 -8.05 21.06 10.57
C GLU A 160 -7.11 19.93 10.09
N ALA A 161 -5.79 20.14 10.16
CA ALA A 161 -4.81 19.11 9.86
C ALA A 161 -4.85 17.95 10.86
N ALA A 162 -5.00 18.22 12.15
CA ALA A 162 -5.16 17.21 13.19
C ALA A 162 -6.48 16.45 13.06
N GLU A 163 -7.58 17.15 12.75
CA GLU A 163 -8.88 16.53 12.48
C GLU A 163 -8.83 15.59 11.26
N PHE A 164 -8.16 16.01 10.19
CA PHE A 164 -7.90 15.16 9.03
C PHE A 164 -7.13 13.88 9.42
N LEU A 165 -6.04 14.01 10.17
CA LEU A 165 -5.30 12.83 10.65
C LEU A 165 -6.17 11.93 11.53
N ALA A 166 -6.95 12.50 12.44
CA ALA A 166 -7.85 11.76 13.32
C ALA A 166 -8.84 10.91 12.51
N ALA A 167 -9.45 11.50 11.48
CA ALA A 167 -10.38 10.79 10.60
C ALA A 167 -9.69 9.65 9.81
N MET A 168 -8.49 9.90 9.27
CA MET A 168 -7.71 8.89 8.55
C MET A 168 -7.32 7.72 9.46
N PHE A 169 -6.86 8.00 10.68
CA PHE A 169 -6.48 6.98 11.66
C PHE A 169 -7.68 6.17 12.16
N ALA A 170 -8.82 6.83 12.43
CA ALA A 170 -10.06 6.14 12.75
C ALA A 170 -10.51 5.19 11.62
N GLY A 171 -10.39 5.62 10.36
CA GLY A 171 -10.65 4.77 9.19
C GLY A 171 -9.69 3.56 9.08
N MET A 172 -8.44 3.72 9.53
CA MET A 172 -7.49 2.62 9.67
C MET A 172 -7.83 1.67 10.83
N GLY A 173 -8.72 2.08 11.74
CA GLY A 173 -9.11 1.34 12.93
C GLY A 173 -8.19 1.60 14.14
N ASP A 174 -7.55 2.77 14.16
CA ASP A 174 -6.79 3.29 15.29
C ASP A 174 -7.69 4.17 16.17
N GLU A 175 -7.30 4.35 17.42
CA GLU A 175 -7.98 5.26 18.36
C GLU A 175 -7.23 6.58 18.42
N THR A 176 -7.97 7.69 18.44
CA THR A 176 -7.39 9.02 18.48
C THR A 176 -8.02 9.91 19.54
N ARG A 177 -7.19 10.72 20.21
CA ARG A 177 -7.61 11.78 21.12
C ARG A 177 -6.89 13.07 20.73
N MET A 178 -7.64 14.14 20.51
CA MET A 178 -7.12 15.43 20.12
C MET A 178 -7.23 16.43 21.26
N GLU A 179 -6.21 17.26 21.41
CA GLU A 179 -6.16 18.42 22.28
C GLU A 179 -5.64 19.59 21.44
N HIS A 180 -6.23 20.78 21.56
CA HIS A 180 -5.77 21.92 20.77
C HIS A 180 -5.90 23.22 21.55
N SER A 181 -5.09 24.18 21.13
CA SER A 181 -5.20 25.61 21.47
C SER A 181 -5.58 26.39 20.21
N ASP A 182 -5.49 27.72 20.24
CA ASP A 182 -5.80 28.56 19.08
C ASP A 182 -4.79 28.34 17.93
N ASP A 183 -3.52 28.05 18.24
CA ASP A 183 -2.43 27.99 17.26
C ASP A 183 -1.74 26.61 17.17
N GLU A 184 -2.09 25.62 17.99
CA GLU A 184 -1.44 24.31 18.00
C GLU A 184 -2.45 23.20 18.20
N ALA A 185 -2.23 22.07 17.53
CA ALA A 185 -2.99 20.84 17.76
C ALA A 185 -2.06 19.68 18.13
N ILE A 186 -2.47 18.92 19.14
CA ILE A 186 -1.83 17.69 19.60
C ILE A 186 -2.80 16.54 19.37
N LEU A 187 -2.36 15.51 18.66
CA LEU A 187 -3.14 14.31 18.40
C LEU A 187 -2.42 13.09 18.97
N HIS A 188 -3.08 12.39 19.88
CA HIS A 188 -2.65 11.09 20.39
C HIS A 188 -3.28 10.00 19.53
N GLN A 189 -2.47 9.10 18.98
CA GLN A 189 -2.89 7.95 18.19
C GLN A 189 -2.45 6.66 18.88
N THR A 190 -3.36 5.72 19.10
CA THR A 190 -3.08 4.42 19.73
C THR A 190 -3.67 3.26 18.94
N GLY A 191 -3.28 2.04 19.28
CA GLY A 191 -3.68 0.81 18.57
C GLY A 191 -2.82 0.49 17.34
N LEU A 192 -2.31 1.53 16.66
CA LEU A 192 -1.33 1.49 15.56
C LEU A 192 -1.47 0.27 14.65
N ARG A 193 -2.61 0.17 13.95
CA ARG A 193 -2.98 -0.97 13.13
C ARG A 193 -1.95 -1.28 12.06
N ILE A 194 -1.25 -0.26 11.54
CA ILE A 194 -0.15 -0.43 10.59
C ILE A 194 1.01 -1.26 11.15
N ALA A 195 1.26 -1.24 12.46
CA ALA A 195 2.40 -1.89 13.10
C ALA A 195 2.01 -3.09 13.99
N ARG A 196 0.71 -3.37 14.13
CA ARG A 196 0.20 -4.52 14.90
C ARG A 196 0.92 -5.84 14.54
N GLY A 197 1.46 -6.50 15.56
CA GLY A 197 2.15 -7.78 15.45
C GLY A 197 3.62 -7.67 15.01
N LEU A 198 4.12 -6.46 14.79
CA LEU A 198 5.53 -6.21 14.51
C LEU A 198 6.24 -5.75 15.80
N GLU A 199 7.49 -6.15 15.93
CA GLU A 199 8.33 -5.83 17.10
C GLU A 199 9.71 -5.31 16.65
N GLY A 200 10.43 -4.70 17.60
CA GLY A 200 11.82 -4.27 17.41
C GLY A 200 12.05 -3.40 16.16
N ALA A 201 13.13 -3.69 15.43
CA ALA A 201 13.54 -2.89 14.28
C ALA A 201 12.52 -2.89 13.13
N GLU A 202 11.78 -3.97 12.92
CA GLU A 202 10.76 -4.04 11.86
C GLU A 202 9.62 -3.05 12.14
N ARG A 203 9.14 -3.03 13.39
CA ARG A 203 8.14 -2.07 13.86
C ARG A 203 8.62 -0.63 13.67
N GLU A 204 9.83 -0.32 14.12
CA GLU A 204 10.37 1.04 14.06
C GLU A 204 10.62 1.51 12.62
N ASN A 205 11.16 0.63 11.77
CA ASN A 205 11.37 0.93 10.36
C ASN A 205 10.06 1.29 9.65
N LEU A 206 9.03 0.45 9.81
CA LEU A 206 7.74 0.68 9.19
C LEU A 206 7.10 1.96 9.70
N LEU A 207 7.06 2.15 11.03
CA LEU A 207 6.44 3.32 11.62
C LEU A 207 7.15 4.63 11.24
N SER A 208 8.49 4.63 11.10
CA SER A 208 9.21 5.82 10.64
C SER A 208 8.76 6.22 9.23
N SER A 209 8.54 5.25 8.34
CA SER A 209 8.05 5.51 6.98
C SER A 209 6.57 5.89 6.96
N TRP A 210 5.76 5.29 7.85
CA TRP A 210 4.36 5.67 8.04
C TRP A 210 4.21 7.13 8.43
N ILE A 211 5.07 7.63 9.33
CA ILE A 211 5.07 9.04 9.75
C ILE A 211 5.28 10.00 8.58
N GLU A 212 6.15 9.64 7.65
CA GLU A 212 6.50 10.47 6.50
C GLU A 212 5.33 10.68 5.54
N ILE A 213 4.41 9.70 5.43
CA ILE A 213 3.16 9.83 4.64
C ILE A 213 2.35 11.01 5.16
N TRP A 214 2.11 11.04 6.47
CA TRP A 214 1.24 12.03 7.10
C TRP A 214 1.87 13.41 7.12
N ARG A 215 3.19 13.49 7.35
CA ARG A 215 3.95 14.73 7.18
C ARG A 215 3.83 15.25 5.75
N GLY A 216 3.99 14.40 4.74
CA GLY A 216 3.80 14.78 3.34
C GLY A 216 2.39 15.28 3.06
N ALA A 217 1.36 14.61 3.59
CA ALA A 217 -0.02 15.03 3.42
C ALA A 217 -0.29 16.42 4.02
N ILE A 218 0.15 16.66 5.26
CA ILE A 218 -0.02 17.97 5.92
C ILE A 218 0.76 19.06 5.19
N HIS A 219 2.00 18.80 4.76
CA HIS A 219 2.82 19.79 4.05
C HIS A 219 2.28 20.16 2.65
N SER A 220 1.29 19.43 2.12
CA SER A 220 0.64 19.79 0.86
C SER A 220 -0.46 20.85 1.01
N GLN A 221 -0.84 21.17 2.25
CA GLN A 221 -1.84 22.19 2.56
C GLN A 221 -1.33 23.60 2.30
N ARG A 222 -2.26 24.56 2.22
CA ARG A 222 -1.90 25.96 1.95
C ARG A 222 -1.09 26.58 3.08
N ALA A 223 -1.44 26.28 4.34
CA ALA A 223 -0.73 26.79 5.49
C ALA A 223 0.59 26.04 5.69
N PHE A 224 1.68 26.77 5.87
CA PHE A 224 2.95 26.19 6.26
C PHE A 224 2.89 25.77 7.74
N MET A 225 3.13 24.49 7.99
CA MET A 225 3.05 23.90 9.32
C MET A 225 4.29 23.05 9.59
N THR A 226 4.68 22.99 10.86
CA THR A 226 5.58 21.96 11.38
C THR A 226 4.75 20.78 11.88
N VAL A 227 5.26 19.57 11.65
CA VAL A 227 4.64 18.33 12.12
C VAL A 227 5.71 17.49 12.80
N ASP A 228 5.63 17.45 14.12
CA ASP A 228 6.47 16.58 14.94
C ASP A 228 5.68 15.34 15.38
N CYS A 229 6.38 14.23 15.52
CA CYS A 229 5.77 12.97 15.93
C CYS A 229 6.70 12.21 16.85
N ASP A 230 6.28 12.04 18.10
CA ASP A 230 7.00 11.29 19.13
C ASP A 230 6.32 9.95 19.42
N ARG A 231 7.12 9.00 19.92
CA ARG A 231 6.60 7.76 20.51
C ARG A 231 6.07 8.05 21.91
N ASP A 232 4.91 7.49 22.23
CA ASP A 232 4.39 7.48 23.60
C ASP A 232 3.85 6.08 23.92
N GLY A 233 4.66 5.28 24.61
CA GLY A 233 4.38 3.86 24.84
C GLY A 233 4.11 3.11 23.52
N GLU A 234 2.90 2.56 23.41
CA GLU A 234 2.44 1.85 22.20
C GLU A 234 1.78 2.77 21.15
N GLY A 235 1.78 4.08 21.36
CA GLY A 235 1.14 5.07 20.50
C GLY A 235 2.10 6.06 19.84
N LEU A 236 1.50 7.04 19.20
CA LEU A 236 2.14 8.20 18.57
C LEU A 236 1.50 9.49 19.10
N ILE A 237 2.32 10.49 19.37
CA ILE A 237 1.87 11.86 19.65
C ILE A 237 2.31 12.74 18.50
N TRP A 238 1.34 13.30 17.80
CA TRP A 238 1.55 14.25 16.71
C TRP A 238 1.37 15.66 17.26
N ARG A 239 2.32 16.56 16.98
CA ARG A 239 2.21 17.99 17.28
C ARG A 239 2.25 18.75 15.96
N ILE A 240 1.24 19.57 15.74
CA ILE A 240 1.08 20.36 14.53
C ILE A 240 0.98 21.81 14.96
N ALA A 241 1.86 22.65 14.42
CA ALA A 241 1.90 24.07 14.69
C ALA A 241 2.22 24.84 13.39
N PRO A 242 1.94 26.15 13.32
CA PRO A 242 2.37 27.00 12.22
C PRO A 242 3.90 26.95 12.12
N ALA A 243 4.41 26.95 10.89
CA ALA A 243 5.85 27.05 10.68
C ALA A 243 6.34 28.41 11.21
N THR A 244 7.33 28.39 12.10
CA THR A 244 8.05 29.60 12.50
C THR A 244 8.89 30.07 11.31
N GLY A 245 8.61 31.28 10.83
CA GLY A 245 9.38 31.93 9.76
C GLY A 245 10.78 32.33 10.16
#